data_AF-A0A9X6TH14-F1
#
_entry.id   AF-A0A9X6TH14-F1
#
_cell.length_a   1.000
_cell.length_b   1.000
_cell.length_c   1.000
_cell.angle_alpha   90.00
_cell.angle_beta   90.00
_cell.angle_gamma   90.00
#
_symmetry.space_group_name_H-M   'P 1'
#
loop_
_entity.id
_entity.type
_entity.pdbx_description
1 polymer ?
#
loop_
_entity_poly.entity_id
_entity_poly.type
_entity_poly.pdbx_seq_one_letter_code
_entity_poly.pdbx_strand_id
1 'polypeptide(L)'
;MTKLEILNKSAENIKNYDTDNKILYFAYVPRNESNMKLFLELVDNGNEIEDALDTPERIDLVPVCWKYSNWFNGEYFLYKN
;
A
#
# COMPACT_ATOMS: atom_id res chain seq x y z
N MET A 1 9.84 -7.66 -13.96
CA MET A 1 8.77 -7.31 -13.03
C MET A 1 9.14 -5.97 -12.38
N THR A 2 8.31 -4.96 -12.51
CA THR A 2 8.57 -3.63 -11.91
C THR A 2 8.45 -3.67 -10.39
N LYS A 3 9.01 -2.67 -9.67
CA LYS A 3 8.90 -2.58 -8.21
C LYS A 3 7.44 -2.56 -7.74
N LEU A 4 6.59 -1.82 -8.47
CA LEU A 4 5.15 -1.79 -8.26
C LEU A 4 4.51 -3.16 -8.49
N GLU A 5 4.89 -3.91 -9.54
CA GLU A 5 4.36 -5.27 -9.72
C GLU A 5 4.74 -6.23 -8.58
N ILE A 6 5.93 -6.07 -7.98
CA ILE A 6 6.36 -6.89 -6.86
C ILE A 6 5.53 -6.60 -5.60
N LEU A 7 5.39 -5.32 -5.23
CA LEU A 7 4.57 -4.94 -4.06
C LEU A 7 3.10 -5.33 -4.24
N ASN A 8 2.55 -5.17 -5.44
CA ASN A 8 1.17 -5.52 -5.75
C ASN A 8 0.90 -7.00 -5.45
N LYS A 9 1.80 -7.89 -5.89
CA LYS A 9 1.67 -9.33 -5.65
C LYS A 9 1.69 -9.72 -4.17
N SER A 10 2.30 -8.89 -3.32
CA SER A 10 2.37 -9.12 -1.88
C SER A 10 1.26 -8.43 -1.10
N ALA A 11 0.40 -7.65 -1.77
CA ALA A 11 -0.52 -6.78 -1.08
C ALA A 11 -1.79 -7.51 -0.62
N GLU A 12 -2.16 -7.25 0.63
CA GLU A 12 -3.40 -7.70 1.27
C GLU A 12 -4.43 -6.56 1.18
N ASN A 13 -5.52 -6.80 0.45
CA ASN A 13 -6.66 -5.87 0.39
C ASN A 13 -7.57 -6.13 1.59
N ILE A 14 -7.56 -5.22 2.56
CA ILE A 14 -8.40 -5.32 3.76
C ILE A 14 -9.61 -4.42 3.60
N LYS A 15 -10.81 -4.99 3.75
CA LYS A 15 -12.06 -4.24 3.81
C LYS A 15 -12.39 -3.94 5.27
N ASN A 16 -12.65 -2.67 5.58
CA ASN A 16 -13.20 -2.22 6.85
C ASN A 16 -14.44 -1.35 6.60
N TYR A 17 -15.17 -1.01 7.65
CA TYR A 17 -16.29 -0.07 7.58
C TYR A 17 -15.97 1.16 8.41
N ASP A 18 -16.21 2.35 7.86
CA ASP A 18 -16.13 3.59 8.63
C ASP A 18 -17.34 3.76 9.56
N THR A 19 -17.40 4.88 10.30
CA THR A 19 -18.50 5.19 11.22
C THR A 19 -19.86 5.35 10.53
N ASP A 20 -19.88 5.54 9.20
CA ASP A 20 -21.07 5.67 8.37
C ASP A 20 -21.44 4.35 7.65
N ASN A 21 -20.81 3.22 8.00
CA ASN A 21 -20.92 1.93 7.30
C ASN A 21 -20.47 1.95 5.82
N LYS A 22 -19.62 2.89 5.42
CA LYS A 22 -19.01 2.86 4.08
C LYS A 22 -17.76 1.99 4.10
N ILE A 23 -17.53 1.30 2.98
CA ILE A 23 -16.35 0.44 2.84
C ILE A 23 -15.10 1.30 2.74
N LEU A 24 -14.19 1.11 3.68
CA LEU A 24 -12.81 1.56 3.60
C LEU A 24 -11.95 0.42 3.12
N TYR A 25 -11.18 0.68 2.09
CA TYR A 25 -10.24 -0.28 1.56
C TYR A 25 -8.83 0.14 1.91
N PHE A 26 -8.09 -0.77 2.53
CA PHE A 26 -6.71 -0.59 2.89
C PHE A 26 -5.83 -1.56 2.10
N ALA A 27 -4.59 -1.12 1.90
CA ALA A 27 -3.66 -1.72 0.99
C ALA A 27 -2.36 -1.96 1.77
N TYR A 28 -2.16 -3.16 2.32
CA TYR A 28 -1.01 -3.46 3.18
C TYR A 28 -0.08 -4.49 2.56
N VAL A 29 1.21 -4.45 2.89
CA VAL A 29 2.15 -5.57 2.67
C VAL A 29 2.83 -5.95 3.98
N PRO A 30 3.31 -7.21 4.15
CA PRO A 30 4.11 -7.59 5.30
C PRO A 30 5.38 -6.73 5.42
N ARG A 31 5.69 -6.28 6.64
CA ARG A 31 6.88 -5.50 6.96
C ARG A 31 8.11 -6.39 7.09
N ASN A 32 8.66 -6.78 5.94
CA ASN A 32 9.96 -7.44 5.84
C ASN A 32 10.97 -6.52 5.12
N GLU A 33 12.25 -6.89 5.18
CA GLU A 33 13.36 -6.10 4.60
C GLU A 33 13.14 -5.80 3.10
N SER A 34 12.68 -6.78 2.33
CA SER A 34 12.46 -6.63 0.89
C SER A 34 11.35 -5.63 0.58
N ASN A 35 10.19 -5.78 1.22
CA ASN A 35 9.05 -4.88 1.01
C ASN A 35 9.35 -3.47 1.51
N MET A 36 10.03 -3.35 2.64
CA MET A 36 10.49 -2.07 3.19
C MET A 36 11.40 -1.33 2.20
N LYS A 37 12.40 -2.04 1.65
CA LYS A 37 13.30 -1.47 0.66
C LYS A 37 12.55 -1.00 -0.59
N LEU A 38 11.65 -1.82 -1.12
CA LEU A 38 10.85 -1.47 -2.29
C LEU A 38 9.94 -0.27 -2.03
N PHE A 39 9.31 -0.20 -0.85
CA PHE A 39 8.46 0.91 -0.43
C PHE A 39 9.25 2.22 -0.36
N LEU A 40 10.39 2.23 0.34
CA LEU A 40 11.24 3.43 0.49
C LEU A 40 11.87 3.91 -0.82
N GLU A 41 12.01 3.03 -1.82
CA GLU A 41 12.45 3.41 -3.16
C GLU A 41 11.33 4.06 -4.02
N LEU A 42 10.07 3.93 -3.59
CA LEU A 42 8.89 4.46 -4.29
C LEU A 42 8.34 5.72 -3.65
N VAL A 43 8.53 5.92 -2.34
CA VAL A 43 8.00 7.06 -1.58
C VAL A 43 9.15 7.94 -1.09
N ASP A 44 9.00 9.26 -1.21
CA ASP A 44 10.02 10.29 -0.96
C ASP A 44 9.62 11.30 0.14
N ASN A 45 8.38 11.22 0.64
CA ASN A 45 7.89 12.10 1.70
C ASN A 45 8.03 11.44 3.09
N GLY A 46 8.85 12.03 3.97
CA GLY A 46 9.14 11.49 5.31
C GLY A 46 7.91 11.30 6.19
N ASN A 47 6.97 12.25 6.17
CA ASN A 47 5.76 12.15 7.00
C ASN A 47 4.85 11.00 6.54
N GLU A 48 4.72 10.81 5.23
CA GLU A 48 3.93 9.70 4.66
C GLU A 48 4.57 8.33 4.95
N ILE A 49 5.89 8.28 5.07
CA ILE A 49 6.62 7.07 5.46
C ILE A 49 6.34 6.75 6.94
N GLU A 50 6.34 7.74 7.83
CA GLU A 50 6.03 7.53 9.25
C GLU A 50 4.61 6.99 9.42
N ASP A 51 3.62 7.64 8.79
CA ASP A 51 2.22 7.20 8.83
C ASP A 51 2.06 5.78 8.29
N ALA A 52 2.74 5.45 7.18
CA ALA A 52 2.67 4.12 6.58
C ALA A 52 3.27 3.00 7.45
N LEU A 53 4.13 3.36 8.40
CA LEU A 53 4.83 2.44 9.28
C LEU A 53 4.26 2.38 10.70
N ASP A 54 3.19 3.13 10.97
CA ASP A 54 2.48 3.14 12.26
C ASP A 54 1.74 1.83 12.53
N THR A 55 1.38 1.08 11.47
CA THR A 55 0.77 -0.25 11.62
C THR A 55 1.84 -1.31 11.93
N PRO A 56 1.78 -2.01 13.08
CA PRO A 56 2.73 -3.07 13.41
C PRO A 56 2.73 -4.19 12.36
N GLU A 57 3.92 -4.72 12.05
CA GLU A 57 4.14 -5.84 11.12
C GLU A 57 3.69 -5.62 9.66
N ARG A 58 3.14 -4.46 9.33
CA ARG A 58 2.64 -4.11 8.00
C ARG A 58 3.21 -2.78 7.52
N ILE A 59 3.10 -2.55 6.22
CA ILE A 59 3.39 -1.28 5.57
C ILE A 59 2.11 -0.87 4.86
N ASP A 60 1.58 0.31 5.17
CA ASP A 60 0.46 0.89 4.42
C ASP A 60 0.97 1.42 3.07
N LEU A 61 0.38 0.94 1.99
CA LEU A 61 0.72 1.33 0.63
C LEU A 61 -0.09 2.54 0.15
N VAL A 62 -0.96 3.14 0.98
CA VAL A 62 -1.69 4.36 0.65
C VAL A 62 -0.78 5.45 0.03
N PRO A 63 0.42 5.77 0.55
CA PRO A 63 1.32 6.74 -0.10
C PRO A 63 1.73 6.34 -1.52
N VAL A 64 1.99 5.04 -1.75
CA VAL A 64 2.30 4.51 -3.09
C VAL A 64 1.09 4.64 -4.00
N CYS A 65 -0.11 4.33 -3.51
CA CYS A 65 -1.36 4.45 -4.26
C CYS A 65 -1.64 5.89 -4.70
N TRP A 66 -1.41 6.88 -3.82
CA TRP A 66 -1.55 8.30 -4.15
C TRP A 66 -0.54 8.76 -5.19
N LYS A 67 0.72 8.36 -5.04
CA LYS A 67 1.80 8.75 -5.95
C LYS A 67 1.63 8.14 -7.35
N TYR A 68 1.13 6.91 -7.42
CA TYR A 68 0.95 6.17 -8.66
C TYR A 68 -0.55 5.95 -8.94
N SER A 69 -1.24 7.06 -9.28
CA SER A 69 -2.64 7.04 -9.73
C SER A 69 -2.85 5.93 -10.77
N ASN A 70 -3.90 5.11 -10.60
CA ASN A 70 -4.22 3.87 -11.33
C ASN A 70 -3.54 2.58 -10.84
N TRP A 71 -2.89 2.57 -9.68
CA TRP A 71 -2.38 1.34 -9.10
C TRP A 71 -3.38 0.67 -8.14
N PHE A 72 -4.27 1.45 -7.53
CA PHE A 72 -5.31 1.00 -6.63
C PHE A 72 -6.63 1.66 -6.99
N ASN A 73 -7.70 0.88 -7.12
CA ASN A 73 -9.03 1.39 -7.46
C ASN A 73 -9.98 1.47 -6.25
N GLY A 74 -9.44 1.30 -5.04
CA GLY A 74 -10.22 1.06 -3.84
C GLY A 74 -10.40 -0.43 -3.60
N GLU A 75 -10.97 -1.21 -4.51
CA GLU A 75 -11.33 -2.61 -4.20
C GLU A 75 -10.18 -3.61 -4.33
N TYR A 76 -9.26 -3.36 -5.27
CA TYR A 76 -8.12 -4.22 -5.59
C TYR A 76 -7.00 -3.40 -6.23
N PHE A 77 -5.80 -3.95 -6.17
CA PHE A 77 -4.68 -3.43 -6.96
C PHE A 77 -4.82 -3.82 -8.42
N LEU A 78 -4.52 -2.85 -9.30
CA LEU A 78 -4.57 -3.03 -10.74
C LEU A 78 -3.28 -3.68 -11.20
N TYR A 79 -3.33 -4.99 -11.46
CA TYR A 79 -2.22 -5.72 -12.06
C TYR A 79 -2.18 -5.41 -13.57
N LYS A 80 -1.17 -4.66 -14.02
CA LYS A 80 -0.85 -4.55 -15.45
C LYS A 80 0.20 -5.61 -15.77
N ASN A 81 -0.17 -6.58 -16.61
CA ASN A 81 0.76 -7.52 -17.24
C ASN A 81 1.68 -6.78 -18.21
#